data_AF-A0A8T4IND1-F1
#
_entry.id   AF-A0A8T4IND1-F1
#
_cell.length_a   1.000
_cell.length_b   1.000
_cell.length_c   1.000
_cell.angle_alpha   90.00
_cell.angle_beta   90.00
_cell.angle_gamma   90.00
#
_symmetry.space_group_name_H-M   'P 1'
#
loop_
_entity.id
_entity.type
_entity.pdbx_description
1 polymer ?
#
loop_
_entity_poly.entity_id
_entity_poly.type
_entity_poly.pdbx_seq_one_letter_code
_entity_poly.pdbx_strand_id
1 'polypeptide(L)'
;GRWVALGGGGYAVVDVVPRTWTHLVSIAAGAPVAPETEVPEAWRRMVYARTGSNVAPMRMTDGREPEWRGWERGYDPADALDQAVRAARNAVFPAHGLLP
;
A
#
# COMPACT_ATOMS: atom_id res chain seq x y z
N GLY A 1 6.27 -2.79 -24.78
CA GLY A 1 5.66 -4.13 -24.94
C GLY A 1 4.15 -4.04 -24.83
N ARG A 2 3.41 -5.16 -24.97
CA ARG A 2 1.95 -5.21 -24.73
C ARG A 2 1.70 -5.58 -23.27
N TRP A 3 0.80 -4.88 -22.60
CA TRP A 3 0.49 -5.10 -21.17
C TRP A 3 -0.92 -5.70 -21.02
N VAL A 4 -1.06 -6.61 -20.07
CA VAL A 4 -2.36 -7.06 -19.55
C VAL A 4 -2.29 -6.87 -18.03
N ALA A 5 -3.07 -5.92 -17.52
CA ALA A 5 -3.19 -5.68 -16.09
C ALA A 5 -4.55 -6.22 -15.63
N LEU A 6 -4.53 -7.06 -14.60
CA LEU A 6 -5.71 -7.64 -13.99
C LEU A 6 -5.81 -7.18 -12.54
N GLY A 7 -7.04 -7.03 -12.06
CA GLY A 7 -7.28 -6.79 -10.64
C GLY A 7 -7.23 -8.05 -9.80
N GLY A 8 -7.47 -7.83 -8.51
CA GLY A 8 -7.57 -8.86 -7.48
C GLY A 8 -8.33 -8.30 -6.28
N GLY A 9 -8.17 -8.91 -5.12
CA GLY A 9 -8.76 -8.42 -3.88
C GLY A 9 -8.22 -7.04 -3.47
N GLY A 10 -9.05 -6.26 -2.79
CA GLY A 10 -8.72 -4.95 -2.25
C GLY A 10 -9.91 -4.41 -1.47
N TYR A 11 -9.77 -4.29 -0.15
CA TYR A 11 -10.92 -4.07 0.74
C TYR A 11 -11.01 -2.65 1.29
N ALA A 12 -9.91 -1.89 1.22
CA ALA A 12 -9.90 -0.46 1.45
C ALA A 12 -10.38 0.29 0.20
N VAL A 13 -11.67 0.12 -0.12
CA VAL A 13 -12.32 0.54 -1.38
C VAL A 13 -12.37 2.06 -1.59
N VAL A 14 -12.17 2.84 -0.53
CA VAL A 14 -12.07 4.31 -0.60
C VAL A 14 -10.62 4.76 -0.53
N ASP A 15 -9.88 4.26 0.45
CA ASP A 15 -8.59 4.84 0.82
C ASP A 15 -7.44 4.36 -0.08
N VAL A 16 -7.32 3.06 -0.31
CA VAL A 16 -6.13 2.48 -0.94
C VAL A 16 -6.36 2.07 -2.39
N VAL A 17 -7.45 1.35 -2.66
CA VAL A 17 -7.69 0.71 -3.97
C VAL A 17 -7.74 1.74 -5.10
N PRO A 18 -8.50 2.85 -4.99
CA PRO A 18 -8.57 3.84 -6.06
C PRO A 18 -7.24 4.54 -6.34
N ARG A 19 -6.47 4.90 -5.29
CA ARG A 19 -5.15 5.54 -5.44
C ARG A 19 -4.15 4.60 -6.13
N THR A 20 -4.11 3.34 -5.71
CA THR A 20 -3.22 2.32 -6.28
C THR A 20 -3.49 2.11 -7.77
N TRP A 21 -4.76 1.96 -8.16
CA TRP A 21 -5.12 1.78 -9.57
C TRP A 21 -4.86 3.01 -10.42
N THR A 22 -5.08 4.21 -9.87
CA THR A 22 -4.77 5.46 -10.56
C THR A 22 -3.27 5.54 -10.87
N HIS A 23 -2.41 5.18 -9.91
CA HIS A 23 -0.96 5.11 -10.13
C HIS A 23 -0.58 4.06 -11.19
N LEU A 24 -1.15 2.86 -11.13
CA LEU A 24 -0.84 1.82 -12.11
C LEU A 24 -1.23 2.23 -13.54
N VAL A 25 -2.43 2.79 -13.71
CA VAL A 25 -2.91 3.27 -15.02
C VAL A 25 -2.06 4.44 -15.51
N SER A 26 -1.68 5.36 -14.63
CA SER A 26 -0.88 6.54 -15.01
C SER A 26 0.53 6.15 -15.45
N ILE A 27 1.16 5.17 -14.78
CA ILE A 27 2.44 4.58 -15.20
C ILE A 27 2.28 3.89 -16.56
N ALA A 28 1.26 3.06 -16.74
CA ALA A 28 1.01 2.38 -18.01
C ALA A 28 0.75 3.35 -19.17
N ALA A 29 0.13 4.50 -18.89
CA ALA A 29 -0.11 5.58 -19.84
C ALA A 29 1.13 6.47 -20.10
N GLY A 30 2.24 6.26 -19.39
CA GLY A 30 3.45 7.09 -19.51
C GLY A 30 3.32 8.48 -18.88
N ALA A 31 2.36 8.67 -17.98
CA ALA A 31 2.08 9.94 -17.31
C ALA A 31 1.98 9.74 -15.79
N PRO A 32 3.09 9.40 -15.09
CA PRO A 32 3.07 9.09 -13.67
C PRO A 32 2.55 10.26 -12.83
N VAL A 33 1.80 9.93 -11.78
CA VAL A 33 1.23 10.92 -10.84
C VAL A 33 2.18 11.09 -9.66
N ALA A 34 2.56 12.32 -9.34
CA ALA A 34 3.42 12.60 -8.19
C ALA A 34 2.72 12.17 -6.89
N PRO A 35 3.41 11.56 -5.90
CA PRO A 35 2.83 11.11 -4.64
C PRO A 35 2.05 12.20 -3.87
N GLU A 36 2.56 13.42 -3.94
CA GLU A 36 2.07 14.62 -3.27
C GLU A 36 0.83 15.22 -3.92
N THR A 37 0.46 14.74 -5.12
CA THR A 37 -0.67 15.24 -5.90
C THR A 37 -1.95 15.17 -5.08
N GLU A 38 -2.71 16.25 -5.07
CA GLU A 38 -4.01 16.26 -4.38
C GLU A 38 -5.02 15.38 -5.11
N VAL A 39 -5.80 14.65 -4.34
CA VAL A 39 -6.94 13.90 -4.88
C VAL A 39 -8.03 14.90 -5.28
N PRO A 40 -8.53 14.84 -6.52
CA PRO A 40 -9.51 15.80 -7.03
C PRO A 40 -10.71 15.97 -6.10
N GLU A 41 -11.06 17.21 -5.79
CA GLU A 41 -12.17 17.51 -4.87
C GLU A 41 -13.49 16.90 -5.36
N ALA A 42 -13.76 16.93 -6.67
CA ALA A 42 -14.95 16.33 -7.26
C ALA A 42 -15.05 14.83 -6.94
N TRP A 43 -13.91 14.12 -6.94
CA TRP A 43 -13.87 12.71 -6.57
C TRP A 43 -14.11 12.52 -5.07
N ARG A 44 -13.49 13.34 -4.22
CA ARG A 44 -13.71 13.28 -2.76
C ARG A 44 -15.18 13.55 -2.38
N ARG A 45 -15.83 14.52 -3.04
CA ARG A 45 -17.27 14.79 -2.89
C ARG A 45 -18.13 13.61 -3.35
N MET A 46 -17.78 12.94 -4.45
CA MET A 46 -18.45 11.73 -4.90
C MET A 46 -18.33 10.59 -3.87
N VAL A 47 -17.14 10.38 -3.28
CA VAL A 47 -16.95 9.38 -2.23
C VAL A 47 -17.85 9.68 -1.04
N TYR A 48 -17.89 10.93 -0.57
CA TYR A 48 -18.77 11.34 0.52
C TYR A 48 -20.24 11.05 0.18
N ALA A 49 -20.70 11.45 -1.00
CA ALA A 49 -22.06 11.22 -1.45
C ALA A 49 -22.45 9.73 -1.51
N ARG A 50 -21.50 8.83 -1.80
CA ARG A 50 -21.76 7.39 -1.91
C ARG A 50 -21.62 6.60 -0.62
N THR A 51 -20.77 7.07 0.30
CA THR A 51 -20.38 6.32 1.49
C THR A 51 -20.81 6.97 2.80
N GLY A 52 -21.24 8.24 2.77
CA GLY A 52 -21.52 9.04 3.96
C GLY A 52 -20.28 9.35 4.80
N SER A 53 -19.08 9.03 4.30
CA SER A 53 -17.83 9.08 5.06
C SER A 53 -16.85 10.10 4.46
N ASN A 54 -16.20 10.87 5.33
CA ASN A 54 -15.16 11.84 4.98
C ASN A 54 -13.75 11.22 4.91
N VAL A 55 -13.64 9.89 4.81
CA VAL A 55 -12.36 9.15 4.79
C VAL A 55 -11.67 9.16 3.42
N ALA A 56 -12.08 10.03 2.50
CA ALA A 56 -11.41 10.13 1.22
C ALA A 56 -9.99 10.71 1.41
N PRO A 57 -8.94 10.07 0.87
CA PRO A 57 -7.57 10.55 1.00
C PRO A 57 -7.41 11.92 0.36
N MET A 58 -6.58 12.78 0.97
CA MET A 58 -6.31 14.12 0.47
C MET A 58 -5.26 14.14 -0.64
N ARG A 59 -4.32 13.19 -0.61
CA ARG A 59 -3.19 13.09 -1.54
C ARG A 59 -3.05 11.69 -2.09
N MET A 60 -2.33 11.57 -3.20
CA MET A 60 -2.14 10.33 -3.94
C MET A 60 -1.26 9.29 -3.21
N THR A 61 -0.57 9.68 -2.15
CA THR A 61 0.05 8.80 -1.14
C THR A 61 -0.07 9.42 0.27
N ASP A 62 0.42 8.69 1.28
CA ASP A 62 0.37 9.12 2.69
C ASP A 62 1.60 9.98 3.09
N GLY A 63 2.37 10.48 2.12
CA GLY A 63 3.52 11.37 2.37
C GLY A 63 4.71 10.69 3.05
N ARG A 64 4.78 9.35 3.01
CA ARG A 64 5.93 8.59 3.48
C ARG A 64 6.79 8.15 2.30
N GLU A 65 8.09 8.35 2.43
CA GLU A 65 9.07 7.72 1.56
C GLU A 65 9.24 6.26 1.97
N PRO A 66 8.97 5.29 1.07
CA PRO A 66 9.16 3.89 1.39
C PRO A 66 10.66 3.57 1.43
N GLU A 67 11.15 3.24 2.62
CA GLU A 67 12.50 2.74 2.81
C GLU A 67 12.47 1.23 3.02
N TRP A 68 13.35 0.52 2.30
CA TRP A 68 13.59 -0.89 2.59
C TRP A 68 14.60 -1.02 3.72
N ARG A 69 14.22 -1.72 4.79
CA ARG A 69 15.10 -2.11 5.89
C ARG A 69 15.20 -3.63 5.92
N GLY A 70 16.39 -4.15 5.66
CA GLY A 70 16.65 -5.58 5.82
C GLY A 70 16.56 -6.02 7.27
N TRP A 71 16.04 -7.23 7.48
CA TRP A 71 15.81 -7.82 8.81
C TRP A 71 17.11 -7.96 9.61
N GLU A 72 18.22 -8.21 8.92
CA GLU A 72 19.56 -8.33 9.49
C GLU A 72 20.06 -7.03 10.15
N ARG A 73 19.46 -5.88 9.84
CA ARG A 73 19.75 -4.60 10.50
C ARG A 73 19.05 -4.43 11.85
N GLY A 74 18.49 -5.53 12.38
CA GLY A 74 17.73 -5.55 13.62
C GLY A 74 16.28 -5.11 13.41
N TYR A 75 15.49 -5.39 14.43
CA TYR A 75 14.04 -5.18 14.49
C TYR A 75 13.68 -4.38 15.75
N ASP A 76 12.52 -3.75 15.76
CA ASP A 76 11.94 -3.09 16.93
C ASP A 76 11.05 -4.08 17.71
N PRO A 77 11.43 -4.49 18.94
CA PRO A 77 10.61 -5.41 19.74
C PRO A 77 9.23 -4.87 20.12
N ALA A 78 8.99 -3.56 20.05
CA ALA A 78 7.70 -2.94 20.33
C ALA A 78 6.81 -2.84 19.08
N ASP A 79 7.37 -3.01 17.89
CA ASP A 79 6.63 -2.97 16.63
C ASP A 79 5.87 -4.30 16.41
N ALA A 80 4.56 -4.20 16.21
CA ALA A 80 3.68 -5.36 16.01
C ALA A 80 3.99 -6.14 14.72
N LEU A 81 4.43 -5.47 13.66
CA LEU A 81 4.87 -6.11 12.42
C LEU A 81 6.15 -6.90 12.67
N ASP A 82 7.13 -6.33 13.36
CA ASP A 82 8.39 -7.03 13.67
C ASP A 82 8.16 -8.21 14.61
N GLN A 83 7.26 -8.08 15.58
CA GLN A 83 6.82 -9.21 16.41
C GLN A 83 6.20 -10.33 15.56
N ALA A 84 5.34 -9.99 14.60
CA ALA A 84 4.70 -10.96 13.70
C ALA A 84 5.71 -11.64 12.77
N VAL A 85 6.64 -10.87 12.18
CA VAL A 85 7.72 -11.42 11.34
C VAL A 85 8.59 -12.37 12.16
N ARG A 86 9.00 -11.98 13.38
CA ARG A 86 9.79 -12.84 14.27
C ARG A 86 9.04 -14.13 14.63
N ALA A 87 7.76 -14.04 14.96
CA ALA A 87 6.94 -15.20 15.28
C ALA A 87 6.84 -16.17 14.09
N ALA A 88 6.61 -15.65 12.88
CA ALA A 88 6.57 -16.45 11.66
C ALA A 88 7.92 -17.13 11.37
N ARG A 89 9.02 -16.40 11.51
CA ARG A 89 10.38 -16.96 11.33
C ARG A 89 10.65 -18.08 12.33
N ASN A 90 10.39 -17.86 13.62
CA ASN A 90 10.54 -18.88 14.65
C ASN A 90 9.70 -20.14 14.39
N ALA A 91 8.49 -19.98 13.86
CA ALA A 91 7.57 -21.10 13.62
C ALA A 91 7.91 -21.89 12.34
N VAL A 92 8.37 -21.22 11.28
CA VAL A 92 8.47 -21.79 9.93
C VAL A 92 9.92 -22.13 9.56
N PHE A 93 10.88 -21.28 9.91
CA PHE A 93 12.25 -21.40 9.40
C PHE A 93 12.97 -22.69 9.82
N PRO A 94 12.84 -23.18 11.07
CA PRO A 94 13.45 -24.44 11.48
C PRO A 94 13.00 -25.64 10.62
N ALA A 95 11.74 -25.66 10.18
CA ALA A 95 11.20 -26.73 9.32
C ALA A 95 11.83 -26.75 7.91
N HIS A 96 12.51 -25.67 7.52
CA HIS A 96 13.18 -25.52 6.23
C HIS A 96 14.72 -25.42 6.37
N GLY A 97 15.27 -25.72 7.55
CA GLY A 97 16.72 -25.63 7.80
C GLY A 97 17.28 -24.20 7.78
N LEU A 98 16.41 -23.20 7.94
CA LEU A 98 16.78 -21.79 7.99
C LEU A 98 16.97 -21.32 9.44
N LEU A 99 17.86 -20.34 9.64
CA LEU A 99 18.05 -19.70 10.95
C LEU A 99 16.92 -18.70 11.23
N PRO A 100 16.26 -18.78 12.41
CA PRO A 100 15.20 -17.86 12.81
C PRO A 100 15.59 -16.38 12.74
#